data_AF-A0AAD9EQ83-F1
#
_entry.id   AF-A0AAD9EQ83-F1
#
_cell.length_a   1.000
_cell.length_b   1.000
_cell.length_c   1.000
_cell.angle_alpha   90.00
_cell.angle_beta   90.00
_cell.angle_gamma   90.00
#
_symmetry.space_group_name_H-M   'P 1'
#
loop_
_entity.id
_entity.type
_entity.pdbx_description
1 polymer ?
#
loop_
_entity_poly.entity_id
_entity_poly.type
_entity_poly.pdbx_seq_one_letter_code
_entity_poly.pdbx_strand_id
1 'polypeptide(L)'
;MEALIQTSWVRNTNELYRCLDTQFNACTTCRGYSKNKPTCGNPISKVSRSQITSVLLNIVESGSITCAINHLETLASLVLCRRYHQNQIAEKVTQWRSRLVSFLTHGAAVTQEADTRNHPKSTKASTQLSGTRVNIFKTPAAVQPSTFSHAEAKPGMSLMNTVVKEEQHEQHVKTEDVPLALDPLEDTVKCNDTIHTFEPYYQPKHLSMINKDIANKLNTPFMKREKEGFAKGEGYIYGYQLPQDHKTTSLKACQVVKIGYTNDYKRRMKEWQEQCHYEPQLVFAYKVTHHVKMEKIIHLLLRNYQRKEKCPGCPAQHHEFFEVDASTAEAVVRMWAVWARLRPFDDGGSLSSYWSQKIKEMNTEDPDCWEKLIFDKVK
;
A
#
# COMPACT_ATOMS: atom_id res chain seq x y z
N MET A 1 38.32 4.55 -9.32
CA MET A 1 37.03 4.71 -10.04
C MET A 1 36.37 3.36 -10.06
N GLU A 2 35.56 3.06 -9.05
CA GLU A 2 34.66 1.90 -9.11
C GLU A 2 33.35 2.37 -9.76
N ALA A 3 32.86 1.61 -10.72
CA ALA A 3 31.63 1.96 -11.42
C ALA A 3 30.45 1.82 -10.44
N LEU A 4 29.76 2.93 -10.20
CA LEU A 4 28.49 2.94 -9.49
C LEU A 4 27.50 2.06 -10.26
N ILE A 5 27.28 0.83 -9.81
CA ILE A 5 26.22 -0.03 -10.32
C ILE A 5 24.90 0.60 -9.89
N GLN A 6 24.36 1.43 -10.78
CA GLN A 6 23.02 1.97 -10.67
C GLN A 6 22.05 0.79 -10.79
N THR A 7 21.46 0.39 -9.66
CA THR A 7 20.66 -0.83 -9.53
C THR A 7 19.30 -0.66 -10.23
N SER A 8 19.31 -0.75 -11.56
CA SER A 8 18.11 -0.62 -12.37
C SER A 8 17.09 -1.68 -11.98
N TRP A 9 15.84 -1.26 -11.81
CA TRP A 9 14.68 -2.15 -11.64
C TRP A 9 14.61 -3.21 -12.76
N VAL A 10 13.92 -4.33 -12.50
CA VAL A 10 13.67 -5.37 -13.50
C VAL A 10 13.02 -4.76 -14.75
N ARG A 11 13.67 -4.90 -15.91
CA ARG A 11 13.35 -4.12 -17.12
C ARG A 11 12.28 -4.76 -17.99
N ASN A 12 12.02 -6.05 -17.80
CA ASN A 12 11.13 -6.86 -18.62
C ASN A 12 10.70 -8.12 -17.85
N THR A 13 9.70 -8.81 -18.38
CA THR A 13 9.15 -10.01 -17.73
C THR A 13 10.14 -11.18 -17.67
N ASN A 14 11.14 -11.25 -18.56
CA ASN A 14 12.14 -12.33 -18.52
C ASN A 14 13.15 -12.14 -17.37
N GLU A 15 13.56 -10.91 -17.09
CA GLU A 15 14.31 -10.57 -15.87
C GLU A 15 13.50 -10.90 -14.63
N LEU A 16 12.21 -10.56 -14.62
CA LEU A 16 11.30 -10.92 -13.52
C LEU A 16 11.17 -12.45 -13.36
N TYR A 17 11.09 -13.23 -14.44
CA TYR A 17 11.05 -14.70 -14.39
C TYR A 17 12.33 -15.30 -13.81
N ARG A 18 13.50 -14.76 -14.20
CA ARG A 18 14.80 -15.18 -13.66
C ARG A 18 14.93 -14.82 -12.18
N CYS A 19 14.54 -13.60 -11.82
CA CYS A 19 14.57 -13.10 -10.46
C CYS A 19 13.65 -13.91 -9.55
N LEU A 20 12.36 -14.02 -9.89
CA LEU A 20 11.39 -14.77 -9.09
C LEU A 20 11.60 -16.29 -9.18
N ASP A 21 12.49 -16.77 -10.07
CA ASP A 21 12.75 -18.17 -10.42
C ASP A 21 11.42 -18.93 -10.55
N THR A 22 10.61 -18.45 -11.50
CA THR A 22 9.31 -19.03 -11.87
C THR A 22 8.94 -18.57 -13.28
N GLN A 23 8.67 -19.52 -14.17
CA GLN A 23 8.06 -19.23 -15.47
C GLN A 23 6.54 -19.18 -15.33
N PHE A 24 5.97 -17.98 -15.52
CA PHE A 24 4.55 -17.72 -15.33
C PHE A 24 3.73 -17.83 -16.62
N ASN A 25 4.33 -17.57 -17.78
CA ASN A 25 3.72 -17.73 -19.11
C ASN A 25 3.21 -19.16 -19.37
N ALA A 26 3.90 -20.19 -18.86
CA ALA A 26 3.50 -21.59 -18.94
C ALA A 26 2.72 -22.09 -17.70
N CYS A 27 2.26 -21.19 -16.82
CA CYS A 27 1.63 -21.59 -15.56
C CYS A 27 0.19 -22.12 -15.79
N THR A 28 0.03 -23.44 -15.79
CA THR A 28 -1.28 -24.11 -15.86
C THR A 28 -1.75 -24.68 -14.52
N THR A 29 -0.81 -24.98 -13.62
CA THR A 29 -1.03 -25.56 -12.30
C THR A 29 -0.60 -24.64 -11.16
N CYS A 30 -1.04 -24.97 -9.96
CA CYS A 30 -0.83 -24.20 -8.75
C CYS A 30 0.64 -24.22 -8.28
N ARG A 31 1.21 -23.03 -8.04
CA ARG A 31 2.58 -22.84 -7.50
C ARG A 31 2.66 -22.92 -5.97
N GLY A 32 1.60 -23.41 -5.33
CA GLY A 32 1.55 -23.71 -3.90
C GLY A 32 2.14 -25.09 -3.62
N TYR A 33 2.55 -25.31 -2.38
CA TYR A 33 3.21 -26.54 -1.94
C TYR A 33 2.45 -27.20 -0.79
N SER A 34 2.80 -28.43 -0.45
CA SER A 34 2.28 -29.14 0.73
C SER A 34 3.42 -29.86 1.44
N LYS A 35 3.21 -30.33 2.67
CA LYS A 35 4.21 -31.08 3.45
C LYS A 35 4.86 -32.24 2.68
N ASN A 36 4.14 -32.82 1.70
CA ASN A 36 4.56 -34.02 0.98
C ASN A 36 4.83 -33.77 -0.52
N LYS A 37 4.62 -32.56 -1.05
CA LYS A 37 4.83 -32.23 -2.49
C LYS A 37 5.28 -30.77 -2.67
N PRO A 38 6.38 -30.51 -3.39
CA PRO A 38 6.91 -29.15 -3.59
C PRO A 38 6.03 -28.30 -4.51
N THR A 39 5.19 -28.92 -5.33
CA THR A 39 4.24 -28.24 -6.23
C THR A 39 2.87 -28.91 -6.20
N CYS A 40 1.82 -28.11 -6.38
CA CYS A 40 0.44 -28.55 -6.39
C CYS A 40 -0.03 -28.81 -7.82
N GLY A 41 -0.49 -30.04 -8.09
CA GLY A 41 -1.02 -30.41 -9.40
C GLY A 41 -2.38 -29.78 -9.77
N ASN A 42 -3.05 -29.09 -8.84
CA ASN A 42 -4.37 -28.51 -9.12
C ASN A 42 -4.27 -27.40 -10.18
N PRO A 43 -5.17 -27.37 -11.18
CA PRO A 43 -5.15 -26.33 -12.20
C PRO A 43 -5.49 -24.96 -11.61
N ILE A 44 -4.89 -23.90 -12.17
CA ILE A 44 -5.34 -22.52 -11.93
C ILE A 44 -6.40 -22.10 -12.95
N SER A 45 -7.30 -21.20 -12.55
CA SER A 45 -8.49 -20.87 -13.34
C SER A 45 -8.13 -20.22 -14.69
N LYS A 46 -8.99 -20.35 -15.70
CA LYS A 46 -8.80 -19.68 -17.01
C LYS A 46 -8.67 -18.16 -16.84
N VAL A 47 -9.50 -17.58 -15.98
CA VAL A 47 -9.48 -16.14 -15.62
C VAL A 47 -8.14 -15.74 -15.01
N SER A 48 -7.64 -16.54 -14.06
CA SER A 48 -6.34 -16.30 -13.43
C SER A 48 -5.20 -16.31 -14.46
N ARG A 49 -5.22 -17.28 -15.38
CA ARG A 49 -4.22 -17.37 -16.46
C ARG A 49 -4.24 -16.16 -17.39
N SER A 50 -5.41 -15.64 -17.76
CA SER A 50 -5.49 -14.40 -18.56
C SER A 50 -5.00 -13.15 -17.84
N GLN A 51 -5.05 -13.10 -16.51
CA GLN A 51 -4.64 -11.93 -15.72
C GLN A 51 -3.14 -11.92 -15.36
N ILE A 52 -2.47 -13.08 -15.33
CA ILE A 52 -1.05 -13.21 -14.96
C ILE A 52 -0.16 -12.28 -15.80
N THR A 53 -0.31 -12.26 -17.13
CA THR A 53 0.53 -11.45 -18.02
C THR A 53 0.44 -9.95 -17.71
N SER A 54 -0.78 -9.42 -17.50
CA SER A 54 -0.97 -8.01 -17.12
C SER A 54 -0.36 -7.68 -15.75
N VAL A 55 -0.47 -8.58 -14.77
CA VAL A 55 0.09 -8.34 -13.42
C VAL A 55 1.63 -8.37 -13.44
N LEU A 56 2.23 -9.24 -14.27
CA LEU A 56 3.68 -9.26 -14.47
C LEU A 56 4.20 -7.97 -15.12
N LEU A 57 3.46 -7.43 -16.10
CA LEU A 57 3.79 -6.13 -16.68
C LEU A 57 3.68 -5.01 -15.63
N ASN A 58 2.63 -5.00 -14.81
CA ASN A 58 2.51 -4.04 -13.72
C ASN A 58 3.67 -4.12 -12.71
N ILE A 59 4.19 -5.32 -12.39
CA ILE A 59 5.40 -5.48 -11.55
C ILE A 59 6.63 -4.88 -12.23
N VAL A 60 6.81 -5.09 -13.53
CA VAL A 60 7.91 -4.48 -14.29
C VAL A 60 7.77 -2.95 -14.34
N GLU A 61 6.56 -2.43 -14.58
CA GLU A 61 6.28 -0.99 -14.58
C GLU A 61 6.37 -0.33 -13.19
N SER A 62 6.31 -1.11 -12.10
CA SER A 62 6.30 -0.59 -10.72
C SER A 62 7.55 0.19 -10.33
N GLY A 63 8.67 0.01 -11.02
CA GLY A 63 9.94 0.66 -10.71
C GLY A 63 10.60 0.28 -9.36
N SER A 64 9.93 -0.50 -8.50
CA SER A 64 10.45 -0.88 -7.18
C SER A 64 9.71 -2.03 -6.49
N ILE A 65 10.36 -2.60 -5.45
CA ILE A 65 9.76 -3.57 -4.53
C ILE A 65 8.52 -2.99 -3.84
N THR A 66 8.61 -1.75 -3.33
CA THR A 66 7.54 -1.11 -2.56
C THR A 66 6.28 -0.94 -3.41
N CYS A 67 6.43 -0.51 -4.66
CA CYS A 67 5.34 -0.38 -5.62
C CYS A 67 4.84 -1.73 -6.15
N ALA A 68 5.74 -2.70 -6.32
CA ALA A 68 5.39 -4.01 -6.81
C ALA A 68 4.61 -4.86 -5.80
N ILE A 69 4.55 -4.50 -4.51
CA ILE A 69 4.08 -5.42 -3.46
C ILE A 69 2.63 -5.88 -3.63
N ASN A 70 1.71 -4.95 -3.93
CA ASN A 70 0.30 -5.28 -4.20
C ASN A 70 0.15 -6.12 -5.47
N HIS A 71 1.01 -5.90 -6.46
CA HIS A 71 1.05 -6.70 -7.68
C HIS A 71 1.68 -8.09 -7.45
N LEU A 72 2.63 -8.24 -6.53
CA LEU A 72 3.16 -9.53 -6.07
C LEU A 72 2.11 -10.32 -5.28
N GLU A 73 1.34 -9.67 -4.39
CA GLU A 73 0.19 -10.28 -3.71
C GLU A 73 -0.88 -10.74 -4.71
N THR A 74 -1.21 -9.88 -5.67
CA THR A 74 -2.12 -10.21 -6.76
C THR A 74 -1.59 -11.41 -7.55
N LEU A 75 -0.33 -11.39 -8.01
CA LEU A 75 0.29 -12.48 -8.75
C LEU A 75 0.26 -13.80 -7.96
N ALA A 76 0.56 -13.75 -6.65
CA ALA A 76 0.51 -14.90 -5.76
C ALA A 76 -0.92 -15.47 -5.70
N SER A 77 -1.95 -14.61 -5.52
CA SER A 77 -3.34 -15.05 -5.51
C SER A 77 -3.78 -15.74 -6.82
N LEU A 78 -3.22 -15.33 -7.96
CA LEU A 78 -3.53 -15.88 -9.29
C LEU A 78 -2.84 -17.23 -9.56
N VAL A 79 -1.63 -17.45 -9.03
CA VAL A 79 -0.88 -18.71 -9.23
C VAL A 79 -1.14 -19.75 -8.14
N LEU A 80 -1.84 -19.40 -7.07
CA LEU A 80 -2.24 -20.30 -5.98
C LEU A 80 -3.68 -20.77 -6.18
N CYS A 81 -3.99 -22.04 -5.94
CA CYS A 81 -5.35 -22.54 -6.16
C CYS A 81 -6.29 -22.09 -5.03
N ARG A 82 -7.46 -21.56 -5.41
CA ARG A 82 -8.43 -20.90 -4.52
C ARG A 82 -8.82 -21.73 -3.28
N ARG A 83 -8.89 -23.05 -3.40
CA ARG A 83 -9.40 -23.95 -2.34
C ARG A 83 -8.38 -24.36 -1.28
N TYR A 84 -7.08 -24.36 -1.58
CA TYR A 84 -6.09 -25.05 -0.74
C TYR A 84 -4.84 -24.24 -0.40
N HIS A 85 -4.44 -23.26 -1.23
CA HIS A 85 -3.14 -22.59 -1.07
C HIS A 85 -3.20 -21.04 -1.08
N GLN A 86 -4.38 -20.42 -0.98
CA GLN A 86 -4.47 -18.95 -0.84
C GLN A 86 -3.84 -18.45 0.47
N ASN A 87 -3.79 -19.29 1.51
CA ASN A 87 -3.04 -19.01 2.74
C ASN A 87 -1.51 -18.89 2.53
N GLN A 88 -0.96 -19.35 1.40
CA GLN A 88 0.46 -19.22 1.06
C GLN A 88 0.80 -17.91 0.32
N ILE A 89 -0.18 -17.01 0.10
CA ILE A 89 0.05 -15.72 -0.59
C ILE A 89 1.16 -14.93 0.10
N ALA A 90 1.03 -14.66 1.41
CA ALA A 90 1.99 -13.86 2.15
C ALA A 90 3.42 -14.44 2.08
N GLU A 91 3.56 -15.75 2.28
CA GLU A 91 4.86 -16.44 2.19
C GLU A 91 5.48 -16.38 0.79
N LYS A 92 4.67 -16.57 -0.27
CA LYS A 92 5.13 -16.43 -1.66
C LYS A 92 5.58 -15.01 -1.96
N VAL A 93 4.88 -14.00 -1.44
CA VAL A 93 5.26 -12.60 -1.57
C VAL A 93 6.57 -12.32 -0.84
N THR A 94 6.76 -12.80 0.39
CA THR A 94 8.05 -12.70 1.11
C THR A 94 9.19 -13.36 0.33
N GLN A 95 8.98 -14.56 -0.23
CA GLN A 95 9.97 -15.26 -1.04
C GLN A 95 10.35 -14.45 -2.30
N TRP A 96 9.36 -13.93 -3.03
CA TRP A 96 9.57 -13.13 -4.24
C TRP A 96 10.18 -11.76 -3.96
N ARG A 97 9.77 -11.10 -2.86
CA ARG A 97 10.37 -9.85 -2.37
C ARG A 97 11.84 -10.03 -2.03
N SER A 98 12.20 -11.08 -1.29
CA SER A 98 13.60 -11.41 -0.98
C SER A 98 14.43 -11.67 -2.25
N ARG A 99 13.86 -12.39 -3.23
CA ARG A 99 14.49 -12.61 -4.55
C ARG A 99 14.70 -11.31 -5.34
N LEU A 100 13.72 -10.40 -5.37
CA LEU A 100 13.85 -9.07 -5.99
C LEU A 100 14.94 -8.24 -5.31
N VAL A 101 14.97 -8.22 -3.97
CA VAL A 101 16.01 -7.51 -3.20
C VAL A 101 17.39 -8.05 -3.54
N SER A 102 17.57 -9.38 -3.55
CA SER A 102 18.84 -10.03 -3.89
C SER A 102 19.28 -9.68 -5.32
N PHE A 103 18.36 -9.77 -6.29
CA PHE A 103 18.63 -9.49 -7.70
C PHE A 103 19.04 -8.04 -7.94
N LEU A 104 18.37 -7.09 -7.28
CA LEU A 104 18.69 -5.66 -7.41
C LEU A 104 19.98 -5.29 -6.70
N THR A 105 20.30 -5.91 -5.56
CA THR A 105 21.51 -5.60 -4.78
C THR A 105 22.79 -6.19 -5.39
N HIS A 106 22.72 -7.36 -6.02
CA HIS A 106 23.89 -8.07 -6.56
C HIS A 106 24.03 -7.94 -8.08
N GLY A 107 23.05 -7.35 -8.76
CA GLY A 107 22.96 -7.31 -10.21
C GLY A 107 22.63 -8.67 -10.83
N ALA A 108 22.38 -8.70 -12.13
CA ALA A 108 22.00 -9.92 -12.86
C ALA A 108 23.18 -10.88 -13.16
N ALA A 109 24.15 -10.97 -12.24
CA ALA A 109 25.30 -11.87 -12.33
C ALA A 109 24.82 -13.33 -12.41
N VAL A 110 25.32 -14.05 -13.40
CA VAL A 110 24.91 -15.44 -13.70
C VAL A 110 25.60 -16.39 -12.72
N THR A 111 24.84 -17.01 -11.82
CA THR A 111 25.22 -18.28 -11.21
C THR A 111 24.59 -19.42 -12.00
N GLN A 112 25.33 -19.93 -12.99
CA GLN A 112 25.27 -21.35 -13.29
C GLN A 112 26.08 -22.06 -12.20
N GLU A 113 25.41 -22.71 -11.25
CA GLU A 113 26.02 -23.77 -10.47
C GLU A 113 25.27 -25.07 -10.72
N ALA A 114 26.04 -26.11 -11.05
CA ALA A 114 25.53 -27.35 -11.60
C ALA A 114 25.06 -28.33 -10.52
N ASP A 115 24.18 -29.25 -10.92
CA ASP A 115 23.77 -30.43 -10.16
C ASP A 115 24.97 -31.19 -9.60
N THR A 116 25.20 -31.06 -8.28
CA THR A 116 25.95 -32.05 -7.49
C THR A 116 25.14 -32.46 -6.26
N ARG A 117 24.29 -33.48 -6.49
CA ARG A 117 23.71 -34.33 -5.45
C ARG A 117 24.70 -34.66 -4.33
N ASN A 118 24.31 -34.41 -3.07
CA ASN A 118 24.74 -35.21 -1.94
C ASN A 118 23.61 -35.40 -0.92
N HIS A 119 23.04 -36.61 -0.92
CA HIS A 119 22.19 -37.09 0.16
C HIS A 119 23.05 -37.48 1.36
N PRO A 120 22.76 -37.01 2.59
CA PRO A 120 23.27 -37.67 3.79
C PRO A 120 22.56 -39.03 3.95
N LYS A 121 23.31 -40.12 3.83
CA LYS A 121 22.84 -41.46 4.17
C LYS A 121 22.54 -41.53 5.67
N SER A 122 21.30 -41.84 6.05
CA SER A 122 20.98 -42.28 7.41
C SER A 122 20.79 -43.79 7.43
N THR A 123 21.68 -44.48 8.15
CA THR A 123 21.72 -45.95 8.22
C THR A 123 20.64 -46.46 9.16
N LYS A 124 19.93 -47.53 8.76
CA LYS A 124 18.94 -48.19 9.63
C LYS A 124 19.63 -48.85 10.83
N ALA A 125 19.11 -48.61 12.02
CA ALA A 125 19.25 -49.52 13.16
C ALA A 125 17.83 -49.78 13.71
N SER A 126 17.50 -51.05 13.92
CA SER A 126 16.16 -51.51 14.30
C SER A 126 16.24 -52.19 15.66
N THR A 127 15.51 -51.68 16.65
CA THR A 127 15.19 -52.44 17.88
C THR A 127 13.73 -52.18 18.24
N GLN A 128 12.95 -53.25 18.34
CA GLN A 128 11.58 -53.22 18.86
C GLN A 128 11.58 -53.18 20.39
N LEU A 129 10.54 -52.61 21.02
CA LEU A 129 9.93 -53.18 22.23
C LEU A 129 8.55 -52.54 22.54
N SER A 130 7.51 -53.32 22.20
CA SER A 130 6.29 -53.64 22.96
C SER A 130 5.62 -52.67 23.95
N GLY A 131 4.28 -52.55 23.81
CA GLY A 131 3.32 -52.24 24.89
C GLY A 131 3.03 -50.74 25.12
N THR A 132 1.82 -50.29 25.48
CA THR A 132 0.57 -50.99 25.86
C THR A 132 -0.65 -50.07 25.62
N ARG A 133 -1.81 -50.64 25.27
CA ARG A 133 -3.11 -49.92 25.19
C ARG A 133 -3.74 -49.73 26.58
N VAL A 134 -4.36 -48.57 26.84
CA VAL A 134 -5.61 -48.46 27.63
C VAL A 134 -6.52 -47.41 26.97
N ASN A 135 -7.83 -47.50 27.22
CA ASN A 135 -8.90 -46.95 26.37
C ASN A 135 -10.01 -46.33 27.26
N ILE A 136 -10.67 -45.24 26.79
CA ILE A 136 -12.02 -44.74 27.14
C ILE A 136 -12.35 -44.39 28.63
N PHE A 137 -12.79 -43.15 28.93
CA PHE A 137 -14.21 -42.82 29.25
C PHE A 137 -14.54 -41.43 29.86
N LYS A 138 -15.69 -40.91 29.39
CA LYS A 138 -16.75 -40.12 30.08
C LYS A 138 -16.52 -38.68 30.57
N THR A 139 -17.39 -37.82 30.04
CA THR A 139 -17.98 -36.62 30.69
C THR A 139 -18.82 -36.99 31.94
N PRO A 140 -19.11 -35.99 32.78
CA PRO A 140 -20.53 -35.68 33.03
C PRO A 140 -20.84 -34.18 32.87
N ALA A 141 -22.11 -33.79 33.06
CA ALA A 141 -22.68 -32.52 32.63
C ALA A 141 -23.21 -31.63 33.78
N ALA A 142 -23.47 -30.37 33.41
CA ALA A 142 -24.51 -29.46 33.93
C ALA A 142 -24.56 -29.07 35.43
N VAL A 143 -24.29 -27.78 35.71
CA VAL A 143 -25.10 -26.96 36.64
C VAL A 143 -25.19 -25.51 36.13
N GLN A 144 -26.42 -25.00 36.05
CA GLN A 144 -26.87 -23.59 36.19
C GLN A 144 -28.09 -23.64 37.16
N PRO A 145 -28.64 -22.53 37.74
CA PRO A 145 -28.63 -21.14 37.26
C PRO A 145 -28.56 -20.01 38.33
N SER A 146 -28.51 -18.76 37.87
CA SER A 146 -29.23 -17.57 38.42
C SER A 146 -28.84 -16.32 37.60
N THR A 147 -29.66 -15.80 36.69
CA THR A 147 -30.77 -14.85 36.92
C THR A 147 -30.39 -13.60 37.74
N PHE A 148 -30.21 -12.47 37.05
CA PHE A 148 -30.82 -11.19 37.45
C PHE A 148 -31.12 -10.33 36.20
N SER A 149 -32.01 -9.37 36.35
CA SER A 149 -32.94 -8.90 35.32
C SER A 149 -32.78 -7.43 34.90
N HIS A 150 -33.30 -7.12 33.71
CA HIS A 150 -33.90 -5.84 33.25
C HIS A 150 -33.39 -4.49 33.80
N ALA A 151 -33.07 -3.57 32.88
CA ALA A 151 -33.84 -2.33 32.73
C ALA A 151 -33.51 -1.60 31.41
N GLU A 152 -34.53 -1.28 30.62
CA GLU A 152 -34.48 -0.26 29.56
C GLU A 152 -34.85 1.11 30.14
N ALA A 153 -34.24 2.21 29.66
CA ALA A 153 -34.83 3.56 29.75
C ALA A 153 -34.19 4.56 28.77
N LYS A 154 -34.91 4.89 27.70
CA LYS A 154 -35.09 6.28 27.19
C LYS A 154 -36.33 6.85 27.93
N PRO A 155 -36.58 8.17 28.07
CA PRO A 155 -36.53 9.17 26.98
C PRO A 155 -36.15 10.63 27.39
N GLY A 156 -36.27 11.57 26.46
CA GLY A 156 -36.20 13.01 26.73
C GLY A 156 -36.15 13.87 25.46
N MET A 157 -37.29 14.41 25.03
CA MET A 157 -37.37 15.41 23.95
C MET A 157 -37.26 16.84 24.53
N SER A 158 -36.81 17.80 23.72
CA SER A 158 -37.24 19.20 23.85
C SER A 158 -37.24 19.90 22.50
N LEU A 159 -38.33 20.60 22.19
CA LEU A 159 -38.45 21.47 21.02
C LEU A 159 -37.96 22.88 21.37
N MET A 160 -37.44 23.60 20.38
CA MET A 160 -37.73 25.04 20.24
C MET A 160 -38.00 25.37 18.77
N ASN A 161 -39.08 26.10 18.53
CA ASN A 161 -39.49 26.61 17.21
C ASN A 161 -38.89 27.99 16.98
N THR A 162 -38.54 28.32 15.73
CA THR A 162 -38.40 29.73 15.31
C THR A 162 -39.07 29.99 13.96
N VAL A 163 -40.00 30.95 13.98
CA VAL A 163 -40.91 31.41 12.92
C VAL A 163 -40.45 32.82 12.50
N VAL A 164 -40.43 33.25 11.23
CA VAL A 164 -40.70 32.62 9.90
C VAL A 164 -40.05 33.52 8.84
N LYS A 165 -39.75 33.02 7.62
CA LYS A 165 -40.00 33.75 6.35
C LYS A 165 -39.73 32.90 5.10
N GLU A 166 -40.82 32.49 4.45
CA GLU A 166 -40.83 32.13 3.03
C GLU A 166 -40.95 33.41 2.21
N GLU A 167 -40.21 33.52 1.10
CA GLU A 167 -40.55 34.44 0.02
C GLU A 167 -40.72 33.61 -1.26
N GLN A 168 -41.93 33.69 -1.81
CA GLN A 168 -42.34 33.01 -3.04
C GLN A 168 -41.91 33.85 -4.24
N HIS A 169 -41.43 33.21 -5.30
CA HIS A 169 -41.41 33.84 -6.62
C HIS A 169 -41.86 32.87 -7.69
N GLU A 170 -43.14 32.92 -8.01
CA GLU A 170 -43.72 32.22 -9.16
C GLU A 170 -43.31 32.95 -10.44
N GLN A 171 -42.65 32.26 -11.37
CA GLN A 171 -42.57 32.71 -12.77
C GLN A 171 -42.97 31.62 -13.75
N HIS A 172 -44.28 31.56 -13.93
CA HIS A 172 -45.02 31.37 -15.18
C HIS A 172 -44.29 30.66 -16.34
N VAL A 173 -44.72 29.43 -16.60
CA VAL A 173 -44.45 28.72 -17.87
C VAL A 173 -45.04 29.51 -19.04
N LYS A 174 -44.29 29.60 -20.14
CA LYS A 174 -44.82 29.82 -21.49
C LYS A 174 -44.16 28.82 -22.44
N THR A 175 -44.98 27.92 -22.99
CA THR A 175 -44.64 27.01 -24.08
C THR A 175 -45.02 27.66 -25.40
N GLU A 176 -44.09 27.82 -26.33
CA GLU A 176 -44.37 28.12 -27.74
C GLU A 176 -43.52 27.19 -28.63
N ASP A 177 -44.18 26.50 -29.56
CA ASP A 177 -43.60 25.48 -30.46
C ASP A 177 -43.05 26.11 -31.75
N VAL A 178 -41.80 25.81 -32.12
CA VAL A 178 -41.25 25.95 -33.49
C VAL A 178 -40.05 24.99 -33.69
N PRO A 179 -39.68 24.60 -34.93
CA PRO A 179 -39.62 23.18 -35.25
C PRO A 179 -38.21 22.59 -35.40
N LEU A 180 -38.16 21.25 -35.34
CA LEU A 180 -36.98 20.44 -35.63
C LEU A 180 -36.46 20.66 -37.07
N ALA A 181 -35.29 21.27 -37.20
CA ALA A 181 -34.41 21.13 -38.35
C ALA A 181 -33.11 20.47 -37.87
N LEU A 182 -32.84 19.25 -38.37
CA LEU A 182 -31.61 18.52 -38.10
C LEU A 182 -30.64 18.77 -39.25
N ASP A 183 -29.60 19.57 -39.01
CA ASP A 183 -28.36 19.54 -39.79
C ASP A 183 -27.23 18.94 -38.93
N PRO A 184 -26.36 18.07 -39.47
CA PRO A 184 -25.32 17.43 -38.68
C PRO A 184 -24.11 18.37 -38.55
N LEU A 185 -24.04 19.09 -37.43
CA LEU A 185 -22.79 19.69 -36.99
C LEU A 185 -21.86 18.58 -36.48
N GLU A 186 -20.73 18.41 -37.16
CA GLU A 186 -19.61 17.61 -36.67
C GLU A 186 -18.98 18.31 -35.46
N ASP A 187 -19.54 18.06 -34.27
CA ASP A 187 -18.91 18.37 -32.99
C ASP A 187 -17.65 17.51 -32.83
N THR A 188 -16.58 17.97 -33.47
CA THR A 188 -15.21 17.59 -33.14
C THR A 188 -14.90 18.08 -31.73
N VAL A 189 -15.29 17.27 -30.73
CA VAL A 189 -14.97 17.51 -29.32
C VAL A 189 -13.46 17.61 -29.17
N LYS A 190 -12.96 18.85 -29.17
CA LYS A 190 -11.58 19.18 -28.83
C LYS A 190 -11.39 18.87 -27.35
N CYS A 191 -10.99 17.64 -27.06
CA CYS A 191 -10.49 17.26 -25.75
C CYS A 191 -9.20 18.06 -25.51
N ASN A 192 -9.32 19.21 -24.85
CA ASN A 192 -8.19 19.98 -24.34
C ASN A 192 -7.59 19.20 -23.17
N ASP A 193 -6.83 18.15 -23.49
CA ASP A 193 -6.13 17.33 -22.52
C ASP A 193 -5.26 18.20 -21.62
N THR A 194 -5.55 18.24 -20.33
CA THR A 194 -4.71 18.96 -19.38
C THR A 194 -3.46 18.14 -19.09
N ILE A 195 -2.29 18.60 -19.57
CA ILE A 195 -1.03 17.85 -19.49
C ILE A 195 -0.22 18.25 -18.27
N HIS A 196 0.12 17.26 -17.44
CA HIS A 196 1.00 17.37 -16.28
C HIS A 196 2.38 16.81 -16.60
N THR A 197 3.42 17.61 -16.39
CA THR A 197 4.82 17.13 -16.48
C THR A 197 5.34 16.80 -15.09
N PHE A 198 5.85 15.57 -14.94
CA PHE A 198 6.51 15.09 -13.74
C PHE A 198 7.98 14.80 -14.00
N GLU A 199 8.83 15.19 -13.07
CA GLU A 199 10.27 14.90 -13.07
C GLU A 199 10.68 14.33 -11.70
N PRO A 200 11.72 13.49 -11.60
CA PRO A 200 12.29 13.08 -10.31
C PRO A 200 12.65 14.28 -9.44
N TYR A 201 12.16 14.32 -8.20
CA TYR A 201 12.46 15.43 -7.28
C TYR A 201 13.86 15.29 -6.64
N TYR A 202 14.29 14.06 -6.40
CA TYR A 202 15.60 13.73 -5.84
C TYR A 202 16.32 12.70 -6.70
N GLN A 203 17.66 12.70 -6.61
CA GLN A 203 18.45 11.56 -7.06
C GLN A 203 18.13 10.33 -6.19
N PRO A 204 17.99 9.12 -6.77
CA PRO A 204 17.70 7.91 -6.00
C PRO A 204 18.75 7.66 -4.93
N LYS A 205 18.31 7.39 -3.70
CA LYS A 205 19.17 6.93 -2.59
C LYS A 205 19.11 5.41 -2.45
N HIS A 206 20.20 4.82 -1.94
CA HIS A 206 20.19 3.43 -1.51
C HIS A 206 19.17 3.23 -0.37
N LEU A 207 18.50 2.07 -0.34
CA LEU A 207 17.41 1.80 0.61
C LEU A 207 17.85 1.95 2.06
N SER A 208 19.06 1.51 2.41
CA SER A 208 19.55 1.68 3.78
C SER A 208 19.92 3.10 4.16
N MET A 209 20.22 3.98 3.20
CA MET A 209 20.33 5.42 3.47
C MET A 209 18.96 6.02 3.76
N ILE A 210 17.92 5.59 3.05
CA ILE A 210 16.52 5.97 3.33
C ILE A 210 16.10 5.48 4.73
N ASN A 211 16.42 4.23 5.08
CA ASN A 211 16.13 3.70 6.42
C ASN A 211 16.88 4.45 7.52
N LYS A 212 18.15 4.85 7.28
CA LYS A 212 18.91 5.71 8.21
C LYS A 212 18.28 7.11 8.32
N ASP A 213 17.84 7.73 7.22
CA ASP A 213 17.14 9.02 7.23
C ASP A 213 15.81 8.95 8.03
N ILE A 214 15.03 7.87 7.86
CA ILE A 214 13.78 7.63 8.61
C ILE A 214 14.08 7.43 10.10
N ALA A 215 15.04 6.58 10.45
CA ALA A 215 15.45 6.34 11.84
C ALA A 215 15.90 7.64 12.53
N ASN A 216 16.68 8.48 11.85
CA ASN A 216 17.10 9.80 12.32
C ASN A 216 15.89 10.72 12.52
N LYS A 217 14.94 10.75 11.57
CA LYS A 217 13.74 11.59 11.66
C LYS A 217 12.79 11.16 12.79
N LEU A 218 12.72 9.86 13.10
CA LEU A 218 11.96 9.33 14.23
C LEU A 218 12.60 9.71 15.58
N ASN A 219 13.90 9.49 15.74
CA ASN A 219 14.63 9.82 16.98
C ASN A 219 14.75 11.33 17.25
N THR A 220 14.76 12.17 16.21
CA THR A 220 14.72 13.64 16.38
C THR A 220 13.43 14.06 17.09
N PRO A 221 13.45 14.84 18.19
CA PRO A 221 12.24 15.35 18.84
C PRO A 221 11.36 16.21 17.90
N PHE A 222 10.09 16.44 18.27
CA PHE A 222 9.17 17.23 17.44
C PHE A 222 9.69 18.65 17.20
N MET A 223 9.80 19.02 15.91
CA MET A 223 10.06 20.39 15.48
C MET A 223 8.84 21.29 15.73
N LYS A 224 8.98 22.63 15.68
CA LYS A 224 7.89 23.59 15.98
C LYS A 224 6.53 23.22 15.36
N ARG A 225 6.47 22.99 14.03
CA ARG A 225 5.23 22.60 13.32
C ARG A 225 4.69 21.21 13.74
N GLU A 226 5.57 20.30 14.17
CA GLU A 226 5.17 18.98 14.68
C GLU A 226 4.59 19.09 16.09
N LYS A 227 5.11 20.00 16.93
CA LYS A 227 4.51 20.35 18.24
C LYS A 227 3.17 21.05 18.08
N GLU A 228 3.04 21.97 17.13
CA GLU A 228 1.76 22.63 16.79
C GLU A 228 0.71 21.63 16.28
N GLY A 229 1.12 20.66 15.45
CA GLY A 229 0.26 19.56 15.01
C GLY A 229 -0.14 18.62 16.15
N PHE A 230 0.81 18.28 17.03
CA PHE A 230 0.59 17.45 18.21
C PHE A 230 -0.38 18.10 19.21
N ALA A 231 -0.25 19.41 19.47
CA ALA A 231 -1.17 20.15 20.34
C ALA A 231 -2.61 20.21 19.81
N LYS A 232 -2.79 20.06 18.48
CA LYS A 232 -4.10 19.92 17.82
C LYS A 232 -4.61 18.46 17.81
N GLY A 233 -3.82 17.52 18.33
CA GLY A 233 -4.17 16.11 18.46
C GLY A 233 -4.01 15.31 17.17
N GLU A 234 -5.09 14.64 16.77
CA GLU A 234 -5.14 13.85 15.55
C GLU A 234 -5.51 14.71 14.33
N GLY A 235 -4.91 14.40 13.19
CA GLY A 235 -5.29 14.96 11.90
C GLY A 235 -5.32 13.86 10.85
N TYR A 236 -5.34 14.25 9.58
CA TYR A 236 -5.43 13.35 8.45
C TYR A 236 -4.15 13.34 7.64
N ILE A 237 -3.77 12.16 7.15
CA ILE A 237 -2.92 12.00 5.96
C ILE A 237 -3.84 11.55 4.83
N TYR A 238 -3.84 12.28 3.73
CA TYR A 238 -4.69 12.02 2.57
C TYR A 238 -3.85 11.73 1.33
N GLY A 239 -4.47 11.02 0.40
CA GLY A 239 -3.95 10.72 -0.92
C GLY A 239 -4.96 11.09 -1.99
N TYR A 240 -4.53 11.73 -3.08
CA TYR A 240 -5.36 11.91 -4.27
C TYR A 240 -4.60 11.58 -5.55
N GLN A 241 -5.35 11.26 -6.60
CA GLN A 241 -4.88 11.16 -7.99
C GLN A 241 -5.40 12.35 -8.81
N LEU A 242 -4.76 12.60 -9.95
CA LEU A 242 -5.25 13.58 -10.92
C LEU A 242 -6.61 13.12 -11.50
N PRO A 243 -7.41 14.06 -12.06
CA PRO A 243 -8.59 13.70 -12.85
C PRO A 243 -8.31 12.69 -13.97
N GLN A 244 -9.34 11.97 -14.43
CA GLN A 244 -9.20 10.96 -15.49
C GLN A 244 -8.94 11.56 -16.88
N ASP A 245 -9.39 12.79 -17.11
CA ASP A 245 -9.18 13.62 -18.31
C ASP A 245 -7.82 14.36 -18.28
N HIS A 246 -7.08 14.27 -17.17
CA HIS A 246 -5.73 14.81 -17.06
C HIS A 246 -4.69 13.78 -17.49
N LYS A 247 -3.83 14.17 -18.44
CA LYS A 247 -2.76 13.31 -18.97
C LYS A 247 -1.43 13.67 -18.34
N THR A 248 -0.48 12.74 -18.32
CA THR A 248 0.90 13.05 -17.96
C THR A 248 1.86 12.68 -19.08
N THR A 249 2.94 13.44 -19.22
CA THR A 249 3.86 13.38 -20.37
C THR A 249 4.70 12.10 -20.43
N SER A 250 4.76 11.30 -19.35
CA SER A 250 5.60 10.09 -19.27
C SER A 250 5.12 9.00 -18.31
N LEU A 251 4.10 9.26 -17.48
CA LEU A 251 3.56 8.33 -16.49
C LEU A 251 2.07 8.06 -16.75
N LYS A 252 1.57 6.90 -16.35
CA LYS A 252 0.10 6.69 -16.32
C LYS A 252 -0.45 7.52 -15.15
N ALA A 253 -1.47 8.35 -15.37
CA ALA A 253 -2.01 9.23 -14.32
C ALA A 253 -2.49 8.46 -13.08
N CYS A 254 -3.00 7.23 -13.27
CA CYS A 254 -3.38 6.30 -12.19
C CYS A 254 -2.19 5.69 -11.41
N GLN A 255 -0.94 5.98 -11.79
CA GLN A 255 0.30 5.59 -11.11
C GLN A 255 1.00 6.77 -10.43
N VAL A 256 0.35 7.95 -10.32
CA VAL A 256 0.84 9.06 -9.49
C VAL A 256 -0.17 9.43 -8.42
N VAL A 257 0.29 9.48 -7.17
CA VAL A 257 -0.52 9.84 -5.99
C VAL A 257 0.13 11.01 -5.29
N LYS A 258 -0.61 12.09 -5.04
CA LYS A 258 -0.18 13.14 -4.11
C LYS A 258 -0.46 12.69 -2.68
N ILE A 259 0.51 12.76 -1.79
CA ILE A 259 0.36 12.42 -0.36
C ILE A 259 0.63 13.66 0.50
N GLY A 260 -0.35 14.09 1.30
CA GLY A 260 -0.20 15.26 2.18
C GLY A 260 -0.94 15.12 3.50
N TYR A 261 -0.82 16.11 4.38
CA TYR A 261 -1.55 16.16 5.66
C TYR A 261 -2.42 17.40 5.82
N THR A 262 -3.41 17.32 6.72
CA THR A 262 -4.35 18.40 7.06
C THR A 262 -5.16 18.00 8.29
N ASN A 263 -5.78 18.96 8.98
CA ASN A 263 -6.77 18.67 10.03
C ASN A 263 -8.18 18.42 9.44
N ASP A 264 -8.44 18.90 8.22
CA ASP A 264 -9.69 18.70 7.48
C ASP A 264 -9.35 18.42 6.00
N TYR A 265 -9.63 17.20 5.55
CA TYR A 265 -9.34 16.77 4.18
C TYR A 265 -10.38 17.27 3.18
N LYS A 266 -11.64 17.46 3.58
CA LYS A 266 -12.69 17.98 2.70
C LYS A 266 -12.40 19.44 2.33
N ARG A 267 -12.06 20.25 3.34
CA ARG A 267 -11.58 21.63 3.14
C ARG A 267 -10.31 21.64 2.27
N ARG A 268 -9.36 20.72 2.51
CA ARG A 268 -8.12 20.66 1.73
C ARG A 268 -8.33 20.25 0.27
N MET A 269 -9.32 19.40 -0.06
CA MET A 269 -9.64 19.08 -1.46
C MET A 269 -10.17 20.30 -2.21
N LYS A 270 -11.04 21.11 -1.57
CA LYS A 270 -11.51 22.39 -2.13
C LYS A 270 -10.36 23.38 -2.36
N GLU A 271 -9.48 23.54 -1.36
CA GLU A 271 -8.28 24.39 -1.51
C GLU A 271 -7.41 23.97 -2.70
N TRP A 272 -7.26 22.67 -2.97
CA TRP A 272 -6.55 22.19 -4.17
C TRP A 272 -7.33 22.42 -5.47
N GLN A 273 -8.65 22.24 -5.47
CA GLN A 273 -9.51 22.53 -6.62
C GLN A 273 -9.46 24.01 -7.02
N GLU A 274 -9.55 24.90 -6.03
CA GLU A 274 -9.44 26.35 -6.20
C GLU A 274 -8.02 26.76 -6.64
N GLN A 275 -6.98 26.25 -5.98
CA GLN A 275 -5.59 26.63 -6.24
C GLN A 275 -5.06 26.09 -7.58
N CYS A 276 -5.46 24.88 -7.98
CA CYS A 276 -4.85 24.15 -9.10
C CYS A 276 -5.79 23.96 -10.29
N HIS A 277 -7.02 24.47 -10.20
CA HIS A 277 -8.01 24.48 -11.28
C HIS A 277 -8.38 23.09 -11.84
N TYR A 278 -8.35 22.06 -10.99
CA TYR A 278 -8.78 20.70 -11.30
C TYR A 278 -9.37 19.99 -10.07
N GLU A 279 -10.33 19.09 -10.24
CA GLU A 279 -10.94 18.38 -9.11
C GLU A 279 -10.11 17.15 -8.69
N PRO A 280 -9.48 17.12 -7.49
CA PRO A 280 -8.60 16.02 -7.12
C PRO A 280 -9.39 14.74 -6.80
N GLN A 281 -9.02 13.60 -7.40
CA GLN A 281 -9.64 12.31 -7.13
C GLN A 281 -9.10 11.73 -5.82
N LEU A 282 -9.78 12.03 -4.71
CA LEU A 282 -9.42 11.52 -3.38
C LEU A 282 -9.44 9.98 -3.36
N VAL A 283 -8.29 9.35 -3.14
CA VAL A 283 -8.17 7.88 -3.04
C VAL A 283 -8.18 7.38 -1.60
N PHE A 284 -7.65 8.16 -0.65
CA PHE A 284 -7.74 7.82 0.78
C PHE A 284 -7.64 9.04 1.70
N ALA A 285 -8.17 8.93 2.91
CA ALA A 285 -7.94 9.87 4.01
C ALA A 285 -7.91 9.13 5.36
N TYR A 286 -6.73 8.97 5.95
CA TYR A 286 -6.53 8.26 7.21
C TYR A 286 -6.33 9.23 8.37
N LYS A 287 -7.04 8.97 9.49
CA LYS A 287 -6.80 9.68 10.75
C LYS A 287 -5.55 9.13 11.44
N VAL A 288 -4.58 10.01 11.70
CA VAL A 288 -3.22 9.71 12.15
C VAL A 288 -2.82 10.64 13.30
N THR A 289 -2.39 10.05 14.42
CA THR A 289 -1.70 10.76 15.51
C THR A 289 -0.35 11.29 15.03
N HIS A 290 0.01 12.51 15.39
CA HIS A 290 1.26 13.15 14.94
C HIS A 290 1.41 13.22 13.39
N HIS A 291 0.30 13.37 12.67
CA HIS A 291 0.22 13.39 11.21
C HIS A 291 1.32 14.22 10.50
N VAL A 292 1.70 15.39 11.03
CA VAL A 292 2.76 16.27 10.49
C VAL A 292 4.14 15.59 10.48
N LYS A 293 4.43 14.71 11.44
CA LYS A 293 5.68 13.94 11.48
C LYS A 293 5.56 12.68 10.62
N MET A 294 4.40 12.01 10.67
CA MET A 294 4.17 10.76 9.93
C MET A 294 4.17 10.98 8.42
N GLU A 295 3.64 12.10 7.92
CA GLU A 295 3.73 12.45 6.49
C GLU A 295 5.19 12.56 6.02
N LYS A 296 6.06 13.25 6.77
CA LYS A 296 7.50 13.34 6.46
C LYS A 296 8.19 11.97 6.45
N ILE A 297 7.77 11.06 7.31
CA ILE A 297 8.29 9.68 7.36
C ILE A 297 7.85 8.89 6.11
N ILE A 298 6.58 9.03 5.71
CA ILE A 298 6.03 8.43 4.48
C ILE A 298 6.73 9.00 3.24
N HIS A 299 6.95 10.32 3.19
CA HIS A 299 7.71 10.99 2.13
C HIS A 299 9.17 10.50 2.07
N LEU A 300 9.83 10.28 3.20
CA LEU A 300 11.18 9.70 3.24
C LEU A 300 11.19 8.26 2.71
N LEU A 301 10.24 7.43 3.11
CA LEU A 301 10.12 6.04 2.65
C LEU A 301 9.85 5.96 1.13
N LEU A 302 9.06 6.89 0.60
CA LEU A 302 8.73 6.99 -0.82
C LEU A 302 9.66 7.93 -1.63
N ARG A 303 10.76 8.39 -1.04
CA ARG A 303 11.69 9.40 -1.61
C ARG A 303 12.11 9.13 -3.06
N ASN A 304 12.39 7.88 -3.42
CA ASN A 304 12.83 7.51 -4.77
C ASN A 304 11.69 7.61 -5.82
N TYR A 305 10.43 7.54 -5.37
CA TYR A 305 9.22 7.70 -6.19
C TYR A 305 8.74 9.16 -6.21
N GLN A 306 9.33 10.03 -5.38
CA GLN A 306 8.93 11.43 -5.30
C GLN A 306 9.16 12.16 -6.63
N ARG A 307 8.14 12.88 -7.09
CA ARG A 307 8.12 13.66 -8.31
C ARG A 307 7.80 15.11 -8.00
N LYS A 308 8.49 16.02 -8.71
CA LYS A 308 8.07 17.41 -8.82
C LYS A 308 7.13 17.53 -10.00
N GLU A 309 5.96 18.12 -9.75
CA GLU A 309 4.96 18.44 -10.75
C GLU A 309 5.17 19.86 -11.26
N LYS A 310 5.17 20.03 -12.59
CA LYS A 310 4.86 21.32 -13.21
C LYS A 310 3.35 21.39 -13.39
N CYS A 311 2.65 21.98 -12.42
CA CYS A 311 1.20 22.09 -12.43
C CYS A 311 0.74 22.99 -13.60
N PRO A 312 -0.22 22.56 -14.44
CA PRO A 312 -0.75 23.39 -15.52
C PRO A 312 -1.69 24.50 -15.01
N GLY A 313 -2.39 24.27 -13.89
CA GLY A 313 -3.36 25.21 -13.34
C GLY A 313 -2.83 26.17 -12.27
N CYS A 314 -1.55 26.09 -11.87
CA CYS A 314 -1.00 27.05 -10.90
C CYS A 314 0.52 27.25 -11.08
N PRO A 315 1.09 28.39 -10.67
CA PRO A 315 2.53 28.67 -10.83
C PRO A 315 3.44 27.91 -9.85
N ALA A 316 2.87 27.19 -8.88
CA ALA A 316 3.65 26.44 -7.90
C ALA A 316 4.18 25.12 -8.46
N GLN A 317 5.39 24.74 -8.04
CA GLN A 317 5.90 23.37 -8.20
C GLN A 317 5.46 22.55 -7.00
N HIS A 318 4.71 21.47 -7.24
CA HIS A 318 4.29 20.57 -6.18
C HIS A 318 5.29 19.44 -6.04
N HIS A 319 5.73 19.16 -4.81
CA HIS A 319 6.78 18.16 -4.56
C HIS A 319 6.24 16.90 -3.87
N GLU A 320 4.96 16.87 -3.54
CA GLU A 320 4.32 15.82 -2.74
C GLU A 320 3.65 14.74 -3.59
N PHE A 321 4.00 14.63 -4.88
CA PHE A 321 3.55 13.55 -5.77
C PHE A 321 4.54 12.38 -5.73
N PHE A 322 4.00 11.16 -5.81
CA PHE A 322 4.77 9.92 -5.78
C PHE A 322 4.31 9.01 -6.91
N GLU A 323 5.27 8.50 -7.70
CA GLU A 323 5.07 7.51 -8.76
C GLU A 323 4.85 6.12 -8.15
N VAL A 324 3.67 5.95 -7.57
CA VAL A 324 3.15 4.74 -6.91
C VAL A 324 1.65 4.65 -7.18
N ASP A 325 1.07 3.45 -7.22
CA ASP A 325 -0.39 3.32 -7.30
C ASP A 325 -1.09 3.67 -5.97
N ALA A 326 -2.39 3.94 -6.04
CA ALA A 326 -3.21 4.31 -4.88
C ALA A 326 -3.16 3.29 -3.74
N SER A 327 -3.15 1.99 -4.03
CA SER A 327 -3.14 0.90 -3.04
C SER A 327 -1.79 0.83 -2.34
N THR A 328 -0.69 1.07 -3.05
CA THR A 328 0.66 1.13 -2.47
C THR A 328 0.79 2.33 -1.54
N ALA A 329 0.37 3.52 -1.99
CA ALA A 329 0.36 4.72 -1.15
C ALA A 329 -0.49 4.52 0.12
N GLU A 330 -1.69 3.95 -0.04
CA GLU A 330 -2.59 3.62 1.07
C GLU A 330 -1.96 2.64 2.05
N ALA A 331 -1.37 1.53 1.58
CA ALA A 331 -0.74 0.52 2.44
C ALA A 331 0.37 1.14 3.31
N VAL A 332 1.24 1.96 2.72
CA VAL A 332 2.30 2.68 3.44
C VAL A 332 1.73 3.66 4.48
N VAL A 333 0.72 4.43 4.11
CA VAL A 333 0.06 5.38 5.04
C VAL A 333 -0.61 4.63 6.20
N ARG A 334 -1.29 3.51 5.92
CA ARG A 334 -1.92 2.66 6.94
C ARG A 334 -0.91 2.04 7.90
N MET A 335 0.23 1.57 7.40
CA MET A 335 1.31 1.01 8.23
C MET A 335 1.80 2.04 9.26
N TRP A 336 2.12 3.26 8.82
CA TRP A 336 2.54 4.33 9.73
C TRP A 336 1.41 4.85 10.63
N ALA A 337 0.16 4.83 10.18
CA ALA A 337 -1.01 5.12 11.01
C ALA A 337 -1.19 4.11 12.16
N VAL A 338 -0.95 2.82 11.91
CA VAL A 338 -0.95 1.79 12.96
C VAL A 338 0.17 2.06 13.97
N TRP A 339 1.40 2.31 13.50
CA TRP A 339 2.53 2.58 14.40
C TRP A 339 2.32 3.83 15.26
N ALA A 340 1.80 4.91 14.69
CA ALA A 340 1.53 6.15 15.41
C ALA A 340 0.48 5.97 16.52
N ARG A 341 -0.47 5.03 16.38
CA ARG A 341 -1.45 4.68 17.42
C ARG A 341 -0.85 3.92 18.60
N LEU A 342 0.32 3.29 18.43
CA LEU A 342 1.07 2.64 19.51
C LEU A 342 1.75 3.65 20.46
N ARG A 343 1.41 4.94 20.35
CA ARG A 343 1.94 6.10 21.09
C ARG A 343 3.46 6.04 21.25
N PRO A 344 4.23 6.12 20.15
CA PRO A 344 5.67 5.92 20.20
C PRO A 344 6.46 7.12 20.77
N PHE A 345 5.81 8.27 20.90
CA PHE A 345 6.39 9.49 21.44
C PHE A 345 5.86 9.82 22.84
N ASP A 346 6.70 10.44 23.65
CA ASP A 346 6.31 11.05 24.93
C ASP A 346 5.63 12.41 24.72
N ASP A 347 5.16 13.03 25.81
CA ASP A 347 4.48 14.33 25.79
C ASP A 347 5.42 15.49 25.42
N GLY A 348 6.74 15.29 25.46
CA GLY A 348 7.74 16.22 24.93
C GLY A 348 7.92 16.13 23.40
N GLY A 349 7.34 15.10 22.77
CA GLY A 349 7.51 14.79 21.36
C GLY A 349 8.83 14.08 21.05
N SER A 350 9.47 13.48 22.05
CA SER A 350 10.66 12.63 21.88
C SER A 350 10.24 11.17 21.77
N LEU A 351 11.03 10.36 21.08
CA LEU A 351 10.74 8.92 20.93
C LEU A 351 10.97 8.20 22.27
N SER A 352 10.04 7.34 22.69
CA SER A 352 10.20 6.63 23.97
C SER A 352 11.39 5.67 23.94
N SER A 353 11.97 5.40 25.12
CA SER A 353 13.15 4.54 25.27
C SER A 353 13.00 3.17 24.60
N TYR A 354 11.83 2.54 24.76
CA TYR A 354 11.47 1.28 24.09
C TYR A 354 11.61 1.37 22.57
N TRP A 355 11.02 2.39 21.94
CA TRP A 355 11.05 2.52 20.49
C TRP A 355 12.41 2.99 19.97
N SER A 356 13.12 3.84 20.71
CA SER A 356 14.49 4.26 20.36
C SER A 356 15.44 3.06 20.39
N GLN A 357 15.35 2.21 21.41
CA GLN A 357 16.11 0.95 21.46
C GLN A 357 15.74 0.03 20.30
N LYS A 358 14.45 -0.17 20.01
CA LYS A 358 14.03 -1.04 18.91
C LYS A 358 14.50 -0.55 17.53
N ILE A 359 14.49 0.76 17.28
CA ILE A 359 15.06 1.34 16.04
C ILE A 359 16.59 1.18 16.00
N LYS A 360 17.28 1.26 17.14
CA LYS A 360 18.73 1.05 17.23
C LYS A 360 19.15 -0.41 17.00
N GLU A 361 18.33 -1.37 17.43
CA GLU A 361 18.51 -2.81 17.19
C GLU A 361 18.13 -3.25 15.76
N MET A 362 17.46 -2.38 15.01
CA MET A 362 16.89 -2.70 13.70
C MET A 362 17.95 -2.73 12.60
N ASN A 363 17.96 -3.80 11.78
CA ASN A 363 18.82 -3.87 10.61
C ASN A 363 18.34 -2.88 9.52
N THR A 364 19.06 -1.77 9.32
CA THR A 364 18.70 -0.77 8.29
C THR A 364 18.94 -1.24 6.85
N GLU A 365 19.69 -2.33 6.63
CA GLU A 365 19.84 -2.94 5.30
C GLU A 365 18.66 -3.88 4.97
N ASP A 366 17.82 -4.24 5.95
CA ASP A 366 16.62 -5.06 5.73
C ASP A 366 15.51 -4.22 5.06
N PRO A 367 15.01 -4.62 3.88
CA PRO A 367 13.96 -3.91 3.15
C PRO A 367 12.59 -3.92 3.85
N ASP A 368 12.40 -4.78 4.84
CA ASP A 368 11.14 -4.97 5.56
C ASP A 368 11.25 -4.48 7.01
N CYS A 369 12.34 -3.77 7.33
CA CYS A 369 12.69 -3.40 8.70
C CYS A 369 11.55 -2.63 9.41
N TRP A 370 10.88 -1.71 8.72
CA TRP A 370 9.73 -0.98 9.23
C TRP A 370 8.49 -1.84 9.42
N GLU A 371 8.19 -2.76 8.49
CA GLU A 371 7.05 -3.67 8.63
C GLU A 371 7.23 -4.59 9.84
N LYS A 372 8.42 -5.17 10.01
CA LYS A 372 8.80 -6.01 11.16
C LYS A 372 8.70 -5.21 12.46
N LEU A 373 9.34 -4.04 12.54
CA LEU A 373 9.29 -3.13 13.70
C LEU A 373 7.85 -2.81 14.14
N ILE A 374 6.93 -2.64 13.19
CA ILE A 374 5.55 -2.22 13.44
C ILE A 374 4.65 -3.41 13.81
N PHE A 375 4.74 -4.51 13.07
CA PHE A 375 3.81 -5.65 13.22
C PHE A 375 4.25 -6.72 14.22
N ASP A 376 5.53 -6.77 14.62
CA ASP A 376 5.97 -7.68 15.70
C ASP A 376 5.38 -7.33 17.08
N LYS A 377 4.79 -6.14 17.23
CA LYS A 377 4.06 -5.70 18.45
C LYS A 377 2.53 -5.82 18.34
N VAL A 378 2.01 -6.30 17.21
CA VAL A 378 0.56 -6.47 16.96
C VAL A 378 0.11 -7.94 17.10
N LYS A 379 1.08 -8.84 17.28
CA LYS A 379 0.89 -10.22 17.75
C LYS A 379 1.07 -10.28 19.27
#